data_AF-A0A662INR2-F1
#
_entry.id   AF-A0A662INR2-F1
#
_cell.length_a   1.000
_cell.length_b   1.000
_cell.length_c   1.000
_cell.angle_alpha   90.00
_cell.angle_beta   90.00
_cell.angle_gamma   90.00
#
_symmetry.space_group_name_H-M   'P 1'
#
loop_
_entity.id
_entity.type
_entity.pdbx_description
1 polymer ?
#
loop_
_entity_poly.entity_id
_entity_poly.type
_entity_poly.pdbx_seq_one_letter_code
_entity_poly.pdbx_strand_id
1 'polypeptide(L)'
;MEYSLLVDVYEKIESTTKRLEMTELLVSLFKKTPPNIIDKVVYLTQGRLYPEYVGIELGVAEKLALRALSLASGVSLEEVESELKKTGDIGLTAERILSRKKLKSILD
;
A
#
# COMPACT_ATOMS: atom_id res chain seq x y z
N MET A 1 -2.97 -8.84 -13.19
CA MET A 1 -3.75 -8.87 -11.93
C MET A 1 -3.74 -7.47 -11.40
N GLU A 2 -4.90 -6.92 -11.03
CA GLU A 2 -5.00 -5.59 -10.45
C GLU A 2 -4.45 -5.58 -9.02
N TYR A 3 -3.76 -4.51 -8.64
CA TYR A 3 -3.22 -4.38 -7.27
C TYR A 3 -4.33 -4.27 -6.22
N SER A 4 -5.50 -3.72 -6.57
CA SER A 4 -6.68 -3.65 -5.69
C SER A 4 -7.11 -5.01 -5.16
N LEU A 5 -6.96 -6.09 -5.93
CA LEU A 5 -7.29 -7.44 -5.46
C LEU A 5 -6.38 -7.90 -4.31
N LEU A 6 -5.13 -7.42 -4.26
CA LEU A 6 -4.23 -7.68 -3.12
C LEU A 6 -4.66 -6.88 -1.90
N VAL A 7 -4.97 -5.59 -2.09
CA VAL A 7 -5.45 -4.70 -1.03
C VAL A 7 -6.71 -5.27 -0.37
N ASP A 8 -7.69 -5.70 -1.15
CA ASP A 8 -8.93 -6.32 -0.65
C ASP A 8 -8.67 -7.57 0.20
N VAL A 9 -7.63 -8.35 -0.13
CA VAL A 9 -7.25 -9.54 0.65
C VAL A 9 -6.52 -9.14 1.92
N TYR A 10 -5.63 -8.15 1.85
CA TYR A 10 -4.87 -7.67 3.01
C TYR A 10 -5.78 -7.02 4.05
N GLU A 11 -6.76 -6.21 3.63
CA GLU A 11 -7.79 -5.67 4.55
C GLU A 11 -8.57 -6.78 5.26
N LYS A 12 -8.95 -7.84 4.54
CA LYS A 12 -9.63 -9.00 5.14
C LYS A 12 -8.74 -9.73 6.14
N ILE A 13 -7.45 -9.91 5.82
CA ILE A 13 -6.48 -10.52 6.73
C ILE A 13 -6.31 -9.66 7.98
N GLU A 14 -6.19 -8.34 7.84
CA GLU A 14 -6.07 -7.40 8.96
C GLU A 14 -7.32 -7.40 9.85
N SER A 15 -8.50 -7.61 9.26
CA SER A 15 -9.78 -7.65 10.00
C SER A 15 -10.02 -8.92 10.82
N THR A 16 -9.22 -9.98 10.63
CA THR A 16 -9.36 -11.24 11.38
C THR A 16 -8.15 -11.50 12.27
N THR A 17 -8.37 -12.25 13.35
CA THR A 17 -7.31 -12.78 14.22
C THR A 17 -7.21 -14.31 14.14
N LYS A 18 -8.08 -14.95 13.34
CA LYS A 18 -8.17 -16.41 13.23
C LYS A 18 -7.17 -16.92 12.21
N ARG A 19 -6.20 -17.71 12.66
CA ARG A 19 -5.15 -18.29 11.80
C ARG A 19 -5.70 -19.10 10.62
N LEU A 20 -6.75 -19.90 10.84
CA LEU A 20 -7.36 -20.70 9.77
C LEU A 20 -8.00 -19.81 8.69
N GLU A 21 -8.65 -18.73 9.10
CA GLU A 21 -9.28 -17.78 8.17
C GLU A 21 -8.22 -17.03 7.34
N MET A 22 -7.13 -16.59 7.98
CA MET A 22 -5.97 -16.02 7.27
C MET A 22 -5.40 -17.00 6.24
N THR A 23 -5.24 -18.27 6.61
CA THR A 23 -4.76 -19.31 5.69
C THR A 23 -5.68 -19.48 4.49
N GLU A 24 -7.00 -19.53 4.69
CA GLU A 24 -7.96 -19.65 3.58
C GLU A 24 -7.95 -18.44 2.64
N LEU A 25 -7.80 -17.23 3.19
CA LEU A 25 -7.64 -16.00 2.41
C LEU A 25 -6.39 -16.06 1.53
N LEU A 26 -5.25 -16.48 2.09
CA LEU A 26 -3.99 -16.62 1.38
C LEU A 26 -4.03 -17.71 0.30
N VAL A 27 -4.60 -18.88 0.62
CA VAL A 27 -4.79 -19.97 -0.36
C VAL A 27 -5.64 -19.49 -1.54
N SER A 28 -6.73 -18.77 -1.24
CA SER A 28 -7.60 -18.19 -2.27
C SER A 28 -6.88 -17.17 -3.14
N LEU A 29 -6.04 -16.32 -2.54
CA LEU A 29 -5.22 -15.34 -3.25
C LEU A 29 -4.24 -16.05 -4.20
N PHE A 30 -3.47 -17.02 -3.70
CA PHE A 30 -2.44 -17.69 -4.49
C PHE A 30 -3.03 -18.51 -5.65
N LYS A 31 -4.19 -19.16 -5.45
CA LYS A 31 -4.89 -19.88 -6.53
C LYS A 31 -5.37 -18.96 -7.66
N LYS A 32 -5.75 -17.72 -7.34
CA LYS A 32 -6.21 -16.73 -8.32
C LYS A 32 -5.06 -15.96 -8.98
N THR A 33 -3.86 -16.04 -8.42
CA THR A 33 -2.70 -15.30 -8.90
C THR A 33 -2.13 -15.99 -10.15
N PRO A 34 -1.93 -15.25 -11.26
CA PRO A 34 -1.29 -15.81 -12.45
C PRO A 34 0.11 -16.38 -12.17
N PRO A 35 0.48 -17.55 -12.73
CA PRO A 35 1.75 -18.22 -12.42
C PRO A 35 3.00 -17.38 -12.72
N ASN A 36 2.93 -16.43 -13.66
CA ASN A 36 4.06 -15.59 -14.06
C ASN A 36 4.35 -14.42 -13.10
N ILE A 37 3.49 -14.17 -12.11
CA ILE A 37 3.67 -13.09 -11.13
C ILE A 37 3.59 -13.56 -9.67
N ILE A 38 3.41 -14.87 -9.44
CA ILE A 38 3.25 -15.44 -8.09
C ILE A 38 4.47 -15.18 -7.21
N ASP A 39 5.67 -15.18 -7.81
CA ASP A 39 6.94 -14.83 -7.16
C ASP A 39 6.84 -13.47 -6.45
N LYS A 40 6.31 -12.46 -7.15
CA LYS A 40 6.17 -11.09 -6.63
C LYS A 40 5.08 -11.00 -5.58
N VAL A 41 3.95 -11.66 -5.81
CA VAL A 41 2.80 -11.64 -4.88
C VAL A 41 3.19 -12.23 -3.52
N VAL A 42 3.91 -13.35 -3.50
CA VAL A 42 4.35 -14.00 -2.26
C VAL A 42 5.24 -13.08 -1.42
N TYR A 43 6.22 -12.40 -2.03
CA TYR A 43 7.07 -11.45 -1.29
C TYR A 43 6.29 -10.22 -0.85
N LEU A 44 5.39 -9.69 -1.69
CA LEU A 44 4.57 -8.53 -1.33
C LEU A 44 3.68 -8.81 -0.12
N THR A 45 3.13 -10.02 0.00
CA THR A 45 2.34 -10.44 1.18
C THR A 45 3.16 -10.41 2.48
N GLN A 46 4.48 -10.53 2.38
CA GLN A 46 5.41 -10.43 3.51
C GLN A 46 5.91 -9.00 3.74
N GLY A 47 5.41 -8.02 2.99
CA GLY A 47 5.91 -6.64 3.02
C GLY A 47 7.27 -6.45 2.36
N ARG A 48 7.64 -7.33 1.42
CA ARG A 48 8.97 -7.37 0.78
C ARG A 48 8.85 -7.39 -0.74
N LEU A 49 9.89 -6.95 -1.43
CA LEU A 49 9.94 -7.00 -2.90
C LEU A 49 10.81 -8.14 -3.43
N TYR A 50 11.82 -8.52 -2.65
CA TYR A 50 12.81 -9.54 -3.00
C TYR A 50 13.13 -10.39 -1.77
N PRO A 51 13.63 -11.62 -1.97
CA PRO A 51 14.19 -12.40 -0.88
C PRO A 51 15.42 -11.72 -0.25
N GLU A 52 15.63 -11.95 1.05
CA GLU A 52 16.71 -11.33 1.84
C GLU A 52 18.11 -11.55 1.25
N TYR A 53 18.37 -12.75 0.72
CA TYR A 53 19.69 -13.10 0.17
C TYR A 53 20.08 -12.30 -1.08
N VAL A 54 19.14 -11.59 -1.71
CA VAL A 54 19.42 -10.76 -2.89
C VAL A 54 20.05 -9.43 -2.48
N GLY A 55 19.86 -8.99 -1.23
CA GLY A 55 20.48 -7.77 -0.69
C GLY A 55 20.00 -6.47 -1.36
N ILE A 56 18.84 -6.47 -2.04
CA ILE A 56 18.25 -5.28 -2.64
C ILE A 56 17.31 -4.63 -1.63
N GLU A 57 17.61 -3.38 -1.27
CA GLU A 57 16.73 -2.52 -0.50
C GLU A 57 16.04 -1.52 -1.42
N LEU A 58 14.77 -1.20 -1.15
CA LEU A 58 14.02 -0.22 -1.93
C LEU A 58 14.61 1.21 -1.80
N GLY A 59 15.28 1.50 -0.68
CA GLY A 59 15.92 2.80 -0.44
C GLY A 59 14.97 3.99 -0.28
N VAL A 60 13.68 3.74 -0.01
CA VAL A 60 12.68 4.79 0.17
C VAL A 60 12.52 5.11 1.65
N ALA A 61 13.05 6.27 2.05
CA ALA A 61 12.80 6.82 3.37
C ALA A 61 11.38 7.41 3.46
N GLU A 62 10.81 7.46 4.67
CA GLU A 62 9.48 8.00 4.93
C GLU A 62 9.29 9.43 4.36
N LYS A 63 10.27 10.31 4.56
CA LYS A 63 10.24 11.68 4.00
C LYS A 63 10.16 11.70 2.47
N LEU A 64 10.77 10.72 1.79
CA LEU A 64 10.69 10.61 0.34
C LEU A 64 9.28 10.17 -0.10
N ALA A 65 8.66 9.26 0.65
CA ALA A 65 7.28 8.85 0.43
C ALA A 65 6.29 10.01 0.66
N LEU A 66 6.46 10.84 1.69
CA LEU A 66 5.61 12.01 1.92
C LEU A 66 5.72 13.05 0.79
N ARG A 67 6.95 13.28 0.29
CA ARG A 67 7.16 14.14 -0.88
C ARG A 67 6.48 13.57 -2.13
N ALA A 68 6.60 12.26 -2.36
CA ALA A 68 5.92 11.61 -3.47
C ALA A 68 4.39 11.73 -3.37
N LEU A 69 3.83 11.58 -2.15
CA LEU A 69 2.41 11.75 -1.88
C LEU A 69 1.94 13.19 -2.13
N SER A 70 2.70 14.19 -1.67
CA SER A 70 2.43 15.61 -1.97
C SER A 70 2.37 15.86 -3.48
N LEU A 71 3.35 15.36 -4.23
CA LEU A 71 3.38 15.51 -5.70
C LEU A 71 2.21 14.82 -6.39
N ALA A 72 1.86 13.59 -5.97
CA ALA A 72 0.79 12.81 -6.59
C ALA A 72 -0.61 13.36 -6.28
N SER A 73 -0.81 13.87 -5.07
CA SER A 73 -2.09 14.43 -4.61
C SER A 73 -2.27 15.89 -5.02
N GLY A 74 -1.19 16.64 -5.20
CA GLY A 74 -1.21 18.11 -5.37
C GLY A 74 -1.42 18.88 -4.05
N VAL A 75 -1.40 18.19 -2.91
CA VAL A 75 -1.50 18.79 -1.57
C VAL A 75 -0.11 19.20 -1.09
N SER A 76 0.00 20.29 -0.33
CA SER A 76 1.30 20.76 0.17
C SER A 76 1.95 19.76 1.12
N LEU A 77 3.28 19.76 1.19
CA LEU A 77 4.01 18.84 2.07
C LEU A 77 3.66 19.09 3.55
N GLU A 78 3.43 20.35 3.94
CA GLU A 78 3.06 20.71 5.31
C GLU A 78 1.70 20.12 5.71
N GLU A 79 0.74 20.08 4.79
CA GLU A 79 -0.56 19.46 5.03
C GLU A 79 -0.45 17.94 5.08
N VAL A 80 0.37 17.33 4.21
CA VAL A 80 0.68 15.89 4.27
C VAL A 80 1.30 15.52 5.63
N GLU A 81 2.28 16.28 6.10
CA GLU A 81 2.92 16.06 7.41
C GLU A 81 1.95 16.31 8.57
N SER A 82 1.04 17.28 8.44
CA SER A 82 -0.01 17.52 9.43
C SER A 82 -0.98 16.34 9.54
N GLU A 83 -1.38 15.76 8.41
CA GLU A 83 -2.25 14.58 8.40
C GLU A 83 -1.52 13.35 8.95
N LEU A 84 -0.24 13.17 8.62
CA LEU A 84 0.59 12.10 9.20
C LEU A 84 0.64 12.17 10.73
N LYS A 85 0.77 13.37 11.30
CA LYS A 85 0.73 13.57 12.77
C LYS A 85 -0.60 13.15 13.39
N LYS A 86 -1.71 13.16 12.64
CA LYS A 86 -3.04 12.78 13.12
C LYS A 86 -3.32 11.29 12.95
N THR A 87 -2.86 10.69 11.86
CA THR A 87 -3.06 9.27 11.53
C THR A 87 -2.05 8.37 12.25
N GLY A 88 -0.81 8.83 12.40
CA GLY A 88 0.31 8.02 12.90
C GLY A 88 0.80 6.96 11.91
N ASP A 89 0.22 6.89 10.70
CA ASP A 89 0.51 5.88 9.70
C ASP A 89 0.53 6.51 8.30
N ILE A 90 1.59 6.24 7.53
CA ILE A 90 1.77 6.82 6.20
C ILE A 90 0.79 6.27 5.16
N GLY A 91 0.40 5.00 5.28
CA GLY A 91 -0.58 4.35 4.40
C GLY A 91 -1.97 4.97 4.57
N LEU A 92 -2.43 5.08 5.81
CA LEU A 92 -3.69 5.73 6.16
C LEU A 92 -3.68 7.22 5.79
N THR A 93 -2.53 7.88 5.94
CA THR A 93 -2.35 9.27 5.46
C THR A 93 -2.56 9.36 3.96
N ALA A 94 -1.92 8.47 3.19
CA ALA A 94 -2.06 8.43 1.74
C ALA A 94 -3.50 8.15 1.32
N GLU A 95 -4.17 7.19 1.95
CA GLU A 95 -5.58 6.87 1.70
C GLU A 95 -6.49 8.09 1.95
N ARG A 96 -6.34 8.76 3.10
CA ARG A 96 -7.14 9.95 3.45
C ARG A 96 -6.90 11.12 2.52
N ILE A 97 -5.66 11.34 2.09
CA ILE A 97 -5.32 12.45 1.19
C ILE A 97 -5.82 12.18 -0.23
N LEU A 98 -5.63 10.96 -0.74
CA LEU A 98 -6.00 10.60 -2.11
C LEU A 98 -7.51 10.38 -2.27
N SER A 99 -8.24 10.04 -1.20
CA SER A 99 -9.71 9.93 -1.21
C SER A 99 -10.43 11.28 -1.20
N ARG A 100 -9.76 12.35 -0.76
CA ARG A 100 -10.27 13.73 -0.93
C ARG A 100 -10.24 14.05 -2.43
N LYS A 101 -11.42 14.00 -3.08
CA LYS A 101 -11.62 14.32 -4.49
C LYS A 101 -10.76 15.53 -4.92
N LYS A 102 -10.08 15.41 -6.07
CA LYS A 102 -9.43 16.54 -6.77
C LYS A 102 -10.44 17.67 -6.99
N LEU A 103 -10.45 18.67 -6.10
CA LEU A 103 -10.93 20.00 -6.45
C LEU A 103 -9.77 20.72 -7.16
N LYS A 104 -9.55 20.36 -8.43
CA LYS A 104 -9.07 21.35 -9.39
C LYS A 104 -10.26 21.74 -10.25
N SER A 105 -10.93 22.80 -9.83
CA SER A 105 -11.78 23.59 -10.71
C SER A 105 -10.89 24.22 -11.79
N ILE A 106 -11.49 24.34 -12.97
CA ILE A 106 -10.98 24.81 -14.26
C ILE A 106 -10.41 26.24 -14.13
N LEU A 107 -9.33 26.54 -14.87
CA LEU A 107 -8.55 27.80 -14.95
C LEU A 107 -7.33 27.92 -14.02
N ASP A 108 -6.19 27.45 -14.51
CA ASP A 108 -4.88 28.14 -14.56
C ASP A 108 -4.03 27.53 -15.69
#